data_AF-A0A7V9FD50-F1
#
_entry.id   AF-A0A7V9FD50-F1
#
_cell.length_a   1.000
_cell.length_b   1.000
_cell.length_c   1.000
_cell.angle_alpha   90.00
_cell.angle_beta   90.00
_cell.angle_gamma   90.00
#
_symmetry.space_group_name_H-M   'P 1'
#
loop_
_entity.id
_entity.type
_entity.pdbx_description
1 polymer ?
#
loop_
_entity_poly.entity_id
_entity_poly.type
_entity_poly.pdbx_seq_one_letter_code
_entity_poly.pdbx_strand_id
1 'polypeptide(L)' 'MATTQAPARVGDTLPDITLPKLGGGELNLSDLRGKRVLLYMWGSW' A
#
# COMPACT_ATOMS: atom_id res chain seq x y z
N MET A 1 11.99 -5.71 -18.73
CA MET A 1 13.08 -5.23 -17.86
C MET A 1 12.44 -4.92 -16.50
N ALA A 2 12.87 -5.58 -15.42
CA ALA A 2 12.28 -5.36 -14.09
C ALA A 2 12.94 -4.13 -13.46
N THR A 3 12.15 -3.09 -13.21
CA THR A 3 12.62 -1.88 -12.55
C THR A 3 12.93 -2.21 -11.09
N THR A 4 14.19 -2.05 -10.67
CA THR A 4 14.54 -2.11 -9.25
C THR A 4 13.79 -1.00 -8.53
N GLN A 5 12.85 -1.37 -7.66
CA GLN A 5 12.12 -0.42 -6.82
C GLN A 5 13.10 0.22 -5.83
N ALA A 6 13.25 1.54 -5.88
CA ALA A 6 14.05 2.27 -4.92
C ALA A 6 13.45 2.14 -3.50
N PRO A 7 14.26 2.20 -2.44
CA PRO A 7 13.76 2.20 -1.07
C PRO A 7 12.85 3.41 -0.84
N ALA A 8 11.73 3.20 -0.13
CA ALA A 8 10.80 4.26 0.23
C ALA A 8 11.44 5.25 1.22
N ARG A 9 11.22 6.55 1.00
CA ARG A 9 11.70 7.64 1.86
C ARG A 9 10.53 8.42 2.46
N VAL A 10 10.81 9.14 3.55
CA VAL A 10 9.83 10.05 4.15
C VAL A 10 9.47 11.15 3.15
N GLY A 11 8.17 11.35 2.93
CA GLY A 11 7.65 12.32 1.96
C GLY A 11 7.41 11.74 0.57
N ASP A 12 7.87 10.51 0.29
CA ASP A 12 7.53 9.85 -0.98
C ASP A 12 6.03 9.61 -1.08
N THR A 13 5.49 9.85 -2.27
CA THR A 13 4.11 9.47 -2.55
C THR A 13 4.05 7.95 -2.67
N LEU A 14 3.14 7.35 -1.91
CA LEU A 14 2.90 5.91 -2.01
C LEU A 14 2.36 5.60 -3.42
N PRO A 15 2.92 4.60 -4.13
CA PRO A 15 2.40 4.20 -5.43
C PRO A 15 0.97 3.68 -5.31
N ASP A 16 0.24 3.70 -6.43
CA ASP A 16 -1.12 3.17 -6.45
C ASP A 16 -1.08 1.64 -6.38
N ILE A 17 -1.51 1.11 -5.23
CA ILE A 17 -1.49 -0.33 -4.96
C ILE A 17 -2.92 -0.76 -4.67
N THR A 18 -3.30 -1.88 -5.29
CA THR A 18 -4.57 -2.56 -5.00
C THR A 18 -4.27 -3.85 -4.23
N LEU A 19 -4.94 -4.04 -3.10
CA LEU A 19 -4.75 -5.18 -2.20
C LEU A 19 -6.06 -5.95 -2.04
N PRO A 20 -6.01 -7.29 -1.93
CA PRO A 20 -7.18 -8.08 -1.58
C PRO A 20 -7.57 -7.83 -0.12
N LYS A 21 -8.87 -7.74 0.15
CA LYS A 21 -9.41 -7.68 1.51
C LYS A 21 -9.68 -9.08 2.04
N LEU A 22 -9.55 -9.26 3.35
CA LEU A 22 -9.81 -10.54 4.04
C LEU A 22 -11.24 -11.07 3.78
N GLY A 23 -12.23 -10.19 3.67
CA GLY A 23 -13.62 -10.54 3.38
C GLY A 23 -13.96 -10.64 1.90
N GLY A 24 -12.97 -10.65 1.01
CA GLY A 24 -13.15 -10.59 -0.44
C GLY A 24 -13.24 -9.16 -0.99
N GLY A 25 -13.10 -9.08 -2.32
CA GLY A 25 -12.98 -7.82 -3.05
C GLY A 25 -11.63 -7.14 -2.87
N GLU A 26 -11.51 -5.99 -3.50
CA GLU A 26 -10.25 -5.23 -3.58
C GLU A 26 -10.33 -3.92 -2.79
N LEU A 27 -9.16 -3.45 -2.36
CA LEU A 27 -8.95 -2.14 -1.75
C LEU A 27 -7.85 -1.45 -2.53
N ASN A 28 -8.17 -0.35 -3.21
CA ASN A 28 -7.16 0.54 -3.75
C ASN A 28 -6.75 1.55 -2.67
N LEU A 29 -5.45 1.75 -2.47
CA LEU A 29 -4.96 2.67 -1.44
C LEU A 29 -5.30 4.14 -1.72
N SER A 30 -5.49 4.52 -2.99
CA SER A 30 -5.95 5.86 -3.36
C SER A 30 -7.39 6.14 -2.91
N ASP A 31 -8.22 5.13 -2.68
CA ASP A 31 -9.58 5.30 -2.13
C ASP A 31 -9.55 5.79 -0.67
N LEU A 32 -8.41 5.64 0.01
CA LEU A 32 -8.22 6.08 1.40
C LEU A 32 -7.67 7.51 1.51
N ARG A 33 -7.49 8.23 0.39
CA ARG A 33 -7.02 9.62 0.39
C ARG A 33 -7.94 10.51 1.23
N GLY A 34 -7.35 11.53 1.85
CA GLY A 34 -8.05 12.43 2.78
C GLY A 34 -8.17 11.87 4.21
N LYS A 35 -7.84 10.59 4.43
CA LYS A 35 -7.75 9.99 5.76
C LYS A 35 -6.28 9.86 6.18
N ARG A 36 -6.02 9.94 7.49
CA ARG A 36 -4.72 9.53 8.05
C ARG A 36 -4.70 8.01 8.11
N VAL A 37 -3.79 7.39 7.37
CA VAL A 37 -3.69 5.93 7.23
C VAL A 37 -2.30 5.50 7.64
N LEU A 38 -2.22 4.41 8.41
CA LEU A 38 -0.98 3.72 8.73
C LEU A 38 -0.98 2.39 7.98
N LEU A 39 -0.03 2.20 7.06
CA LEU A 39 0.20 0.92 6.42
C LEU A 39 1.12 0.08 7.31
N TYR A 40 0.62 -1.07 7.75
CA TYR A 40 1.35 -1.97 8.63
C TYR A 40 1.44 -3.35 7.98
N MET A 41 2.67 -3.81 7.72
CA MET A 41 2.94 -5.11 7.12
C MET A 41 3.43 -6.07 8.21
N TRP A 42 2.71 -7.18 8.38
CA TRP A 42 2.98 -8.14 9.45
C TRP A 42 2.68 -9.58 8.99
N GLY A 43 3.24 -10.56 9.71
CA GLY A 43 2.96 -11.99 9.55
C GLY A 43 2.73 -12.61 10.92
N SER A 44 1.86 -13.62 10.98
CA SER A 44 1.38 -14.22 12.24
C SER A 44 2.20 -15.43 12.71
N TRP A 45 3.35 -15.68 12.11
CA TRP A 45 4.20 -16.84 12.36
C TRP A 45 5.34 -16.50 13.31
#